data_AF-A0A1H9H466-F1
#
_entry.id   AF-A0A1H9H466-F1
#
_cell.length_a   1.000
_cell.length_b   1.000
_cell.length_c   1.000
_cell.angle_alpha   90.00
_cell.angle_beta   90.00
_cell.angle_gamma   90.00
#
_symmetry.space_group_name_H-M   'P 1'
#
loop_
_entity.id
_entity.type
_entity.pdbx_description
1 polymer ?
#
loop_
_entity_poly.entity_id
_entity_poly.type
_entity_poly.pdbx_seq_one_letter_code
_entity_poly.pdbx_strand_id
1 'polypeptide(L)'
;MLGAKIYECRKKNGMSQEMLAEKLNVARQTVSNWETGETSPNPEQLKMLSNIFNISVDELLDNKSFVNVSSNSSRAREIGFEYKSKRMFNGVPMIHINLGGIVPRRAKGIIAIGDIAVGVIAMGGISAGVVSVGGVSAGLVSLGGLAAGLIVALGGVAVAPIALGGLAIGVIACGGAALGYITNLK
;
A
#
# COMPACT_ATOMS: atom_id res chain seq x y z
N MET A 1 -15.91 14.88 19.77
CA MET A 1 -15.68 15.76 20.96
C MET A 1 -15.17 17.11 20.47
N LEU A 2 -16.05 18.12 20.38
CA LEU A 2 -15.74 19.42 19.78
C LEU A 2 -14.57 20.15 20.47
N GLY A 3 -14.52 20.18 21.80
CA GLY A 3 -13.46 20.84 22.56
C GLY A 3 -12.06 20.30 22.27
N ALA A 4 -11.92 18.97 22.22
CA ALA A 4 -10.65 18.32 21.85
C ALA A 4 -10.21 18.69 20.42
N LYS A 5 -11.16 18.80 19.48
CA LYS A 5 -10.87 19.20 18.09
C LYS A 5 -10.38 20.64 18.01
N ILE A 6 -10.99 21.56 18.76
CA ILE A 6 -10.55 22.97 18.86
C ILE A 6 -9.12 23.04 19.40
N TYR A 7 -8.83 22.30 20.48
CA TYR A 7 -7.49 22.23 21.07
C TYR A 7 -6.43 21.75 20.06
N GLU A 8 -6.71 20.66 19.35
CA GLU A 8 -5.80 20.12 18.32
C GLU A 8 -5.54 21.13 17.20
N CYS A 9 -6.59 21.74 16.66
CA CYS A 9 -6.49 22.71 15.57
C CYS A 9 -5.69 23.95 16.02
N ARG A 10 -5.91 24.44 17.25
CA ARG A 10 -5.13 25.55 17.80
C ARG A 10 -3.65 25.22 17.90
N LYS A 11 -3.30 24.02 18.43
CA LYS A 11 -1.90 23.58 18.56
C LYS A 11 -1.22 23.37 17.21
N LYS A 12 -1.91 22.79 16.22
CA LYS A 12 -1.37 22.63 14.85
C LYS A 12 -1.02 23.96 14.19
N ASN A 13 -1.76 25.01 14.51
CA ASN A 13 -1.51 26.37 14.03
C ASN A 13 -0.52 27.16 14.91
N GLY A 14 0.11 26.53 15.91
CA GLY A 14 1.10 27.18 16.78
C GLY A 14 0.54 28.28 17.68
N MET A 15 -0.78 28.30 17.93
CA MET A 15 -1.44 29.37 18.66
C MET A 15 -1.55 29.07 20.17
N SER A 16 -1.39 30.10 21.01
CA SER A 16 -1.79 30.04 22.42
C SER A 16 -3.31 30.25 22.57
N GLN A 17 -3.88 29.95 23.75
CA GLN A 17 -5.31 30.20 24.00
C GLN A 17 -5.64 31.69 23.92
N GLU A 18 -4.72 32.55 24.37
CA GLU A 18 -4.78 34.00 24.27
C GLU A 18 -4.82 34.46 22.81
N MET A 19 -3.90 33.97 21.97
CA MET A 19 -3.87 34.32 20.54
C MET A 19 -5.13 33.91 19.79
N LEU A 20 -5.70 32.74 20.12
CA LEU A 20 -6.96 32.31 19.51
C LEU A 20 -8.13 33.17 20.00
N ALA A 21 -8.13 33.55 21.29
CA ALA A 21 -9.16 34.39 21.88
C ALA A 21 -9.15 35.80 21.28
N GLU A 22 -7.97 36.39 21.06
CA GLU A 22 -7.79 37.67 20.36
C GLU A 22 -8.36 37.62 18.93
N LYS A 23 -8.04 36.57 18.17
CA LYS A 23 -8.56 36.39 16.80
C LYS A 23 -10.09 36.23 16.73
N LEU A 24 -10.68 35.71 17.80
CA LEU A 24 -12.14 35.47 17.90
C LEU A 24 -12.86 36.60 18.64
N ASN A 25 -12.14 37.62 19.12
CA ASN A 25 -12.67 38.68 19.98
C ASN A 25 -13.46 38.15 21.19
N VAL A 26 -12.90 37.16 21.88
CA VAL A 26 -13.46 36.57 23.10
C VAL A 26 -12.45 36.60 24.24
N ALA A 27 -12.90 36.36 25.48
CA ALA A 27 -11.98 36.18 26.59
C ALA A 27 -11.21 34.86 26.46
N ARG A 28 -9.94 34.84 26.86
CA ARG A 28 -9.12 33.62 26.92
C ARG A 28 -9.80 32.48 27.68
N GLN A 29 -10.48 32.80 28.77
CA GLN A 29 -11.23 31.84 29.57
C GLN A 29 -12.31 31.12 28.74
N THR A 30 -12.96 31.83 27.81
CA THR A 30 -13.97 31.26 26.91
C THR A 30 -13.37 30.15 26.04
N VAL A 31 -12.18 30.37 25.47
CA VAL A 31 -11.46 29.34 24.70
C VAL A 31 -11.07 28.15 25.58
N SER A 32 -10.60 28.40 26.80
CA SER A 32 -10.28 27.32 27.74
C SER A 32 -11.50 26.46 28.05
N ASN A 33 -12.65 27.09 28.33
CA ASN A 33 -13.90 26.39 28.64
C ASN A 33 -14.43 25.60 27.43
N TRP A 34 -14.18 26.05 26.20
CA TRP A 34 -14.49 25.26 25.00
C TRP A 34 -13.59 24.04 24.87
N GLU A 35 -12.28 24.18 25.11
CA GLU A 35 -11.32 23.08 25.02
C GLU A 35 -11.55 22.01 26.08
N THR A 36 -12.01 22.39 27.28
CA THR A 36 -12.38 21.48 28.37
C THR A 36 -13.80 20.92 28.24
N GLY A 37 -14.62 21.49 27.36
CA GLY A 37 -16.01 21.07 27.13
C GLY A 37 -17.02 21.60 28.15
N GLU A 38 -16.64 22.58 28.98
CA GLU A 38 -17.55 23.25 29.93
C GLU A 38 -18.59 24.12 29.22
N THR A 39 -18.22 24.74 28.10
CA THR A 39 -19.11 25.51 27.25
C THR A 39 -18.87 25.17 25.78
N SER A 40 -19.77 25.58 24.89
CA SER A 40 -19.62 25.37 23.44
C SER A 40 -19.66 26.70 22.68
N PRO A 41 -18.91 26.85 21.58
CA PRO A 41 -18.97 28.04 20.74
C PRO A 41 -20.35 28.18 20.08
N ASN A 42 -20.79 29.41 19.87
CA ASN A 42 -22.01 29.72 19.11
C ASN A 42 -21.78 29.55 17.59
N PRO A 43 -22.85 29.55 16.76
CA PRO A 43 -22.72 29.35 15.30
C PRO A 43 -21.79 30.34 14.59
N GLU A 44 -21.75 31.61 15.02
CA GLU A 44 -20.83 32.60 14.45
C GLU A 44 -19.38 32.29 14.80
N GLN A 45 -19.11 31.92 16.05
CA GLN A 45 -17.80 31.51 16.54
C GLN A 45 -17.32 30.24 15.84
N LEU A 46 -18.22 29.28 15.58
CA LEU A 46 -17.90 28.09 14.78
C LEU A 46 -17.47 28.44 13.36
N LYS A 47 -18.15 29.42 12.73
CA LYS A 47 -17.77 29.91 11.40
C LYS A 47 -16.43 30.67 11.42
N MET A 48 -16.15 31.42 12.49
CA MET A 48 -14.84 32.06 12.64
C MET A 48 -13.73 31.03 12.88
N LEU A 49 -13.97 30.03 13.73
CA LEU A 49 -13.04 28.92 13.96
C LEU A 49 -12.76 28.14 12.67
N SER A 50 -13.79 27.86 11.86
CA SER A 50 -13.64 27.18 10.58
C SER A 50 -12.73 27.96 9.63
N ASN A 51 -12.89 29.29 9.58
CA ASN A 51 -12.04 30.17 8.79
C ASN A 51 -10.61 30.24 9.31
N ILE A 52 -10.41 30.35 10.63
CA ILE A 52 -9.08 30.43 11.25
C ILE A 52 -8.30 29.12 11.06
N PHE A 53 -8.98 27.98 11.18
CA PHE A 53 -8.36 26.66 11.05
C PHE A 53 -8.34 26.12 9.61
N ASN A 54 -8.96 26.82 8.67
CA ASN A 54 -9.10 26.42 7.27
C ASN A 54 -9.71 25.02 7.10
N ILE A 55 -10.79 24.74 7.85
CA ILE A 55 -11.58 23.49 7.77
C ILE A 55 -13.07 23.84 7.71
N SER A 56 -13.95 22.90 7.33
CA SER A 56 -15.41 23.16 7.35
C SER A 56 -15.98 23.12 8.77
N VAL A 57 -17.13 23.76 8.98
CA VAL A 57 -17.86 23.70 10.27
C VAL A 57 -18.27 22.26 10.58
N ASP A 58 -18.67 21.47 9.58
CA ASP A 58 -18.99 20.05 9.73
C ASP A 58 -17.78 19.22 10.19
N GLU A 59 -16.59 19.51 9.67
CA GLU A 59 -15.34 18.86 10.08
C GLU A 59 -14.93 19.26 11.51
N LEU A 60 -15.19 20.52 11.89
CA LEU A 60 -14.94 21.02 13.24
C LEU A 60 -15.89 20.39 14.27
N LEU A 61 -17.17 20.22 13.91
CA LEU A 61 -18.20 19.62 14.76
C LEU A 61 -18.12 18.10 14.86
N ASP A 62 -17.22 17.47 14.08
CA ASP A 62 -17.09 16.01 14.01
C ASP A 62 -18.45 15.34 13.73
N ASN A 63 -19.29 16.00 12.91
CA ASN A 63 -20.60 15.48 12.51
C ASN A 63 -20.41 14.43 11.41
N LYS A 64 -19.58 13.42 11.69
CA LYS A 64 -19.54 12.17 10.95
C LYS A 64 -20.77 11.34 11.33
N SER A 65 -21.95 11.86 11.01
CA SER A 65 -22.94 10.95 10.45
C SER A 65 -22.29 10.42 9.18
N PHE A 66 -22.00 9.12 9.18
CA PHE A 66 -21.42 8.41 8.04
C PHE A 66 -22.40 8.45 6.86
N VAL A 67 -22.52 9.59 6.19
CA VAL A 67 -23.28 9.71 4.95
C VAL A 67 -22.34 9.31 3.82
N ASN A 68 -22.14 8.00 3.72
CA ASN A 68 -21.64 7.37 2.52
C ASN A 68 -22.84 6.96 1.66
N VAL A 69 -23.50 7.95 1.04
CA VAL A 69 -24.41 7.69 -0.07
C VAL A 69 -24.04 8.59 -1.24
N SER A 70 -23.05 8.13 -1.98
CA SER A 70 -23.07 8.22 -3.44
C SER A 70 -22.42 6.94 -3.94
N SER A 71 -23.27 6.11 -4.51
CA SER A 71 -22.95 4.91 -5.27
C SER A 71 -21.81 5.18 -6.26
N ASN A 72 -20.68 4.55 -6.00
CA ASN A 72 -19.96 3.89 -7.07
C ASN A 72 -19.31 2.66 -6.45
N SER A 73 -19.41 1.54 -7.14
CA SER A 73 -18.95 0.19 -6.83
C SER A 73 -17.42 0.05 -6.66
N SER A 74 -16.79 1.00 -5.97
CA SER A 74 -15.34 1.27 -5.99
C SER A 74 -14.62 0.99 -4.66
N ARG A 75 -15.34 0.71 -3.56
CA ARG A 75 -14.69 0.48 -2.25
C ARG A 75 -13.92 -0.84 -2.13
N ALA A 76 -14.19 -1.82 -2.99
CA ALA A 76 -13.32 -3.00 -3.09
C ALA A 76 -11.95 -2.69 -3.75
N ARG A 77 -11.78 -1.51 -4.35
CA ARG A 77 -10.58 -1.14 -5.13
C ARG A 77 -9.44 -0.54 -4.30
N GLU A 78 -9.70 -0.19 -3.03
CA GLU A 78 -8.72 0.50 -2.16
C GLU A 78 -7.97 -0.42 -1.19
N ILE A 79 -8.28 -1.72 -1.13
CA ILE A 79 -7.51 -2.68 -0.33
C ILE A 79 -6.23 -3.05 -1.10
N GLY A 80 -5.22 -2.19 -1.02
CA GLY A 80 -3.93 -2.46 -1.65
C GLY A 80 -2.80 -1.63 -1.06
N PHE A 81 -1.59 -2.16 -1.10
CA PHE A 81 -0.37 -1.52 -0.60
C PHE A 81 0.55 -1.21 -1.77
N GLU A 82 0.99 0.05 -1.90
CA GLU A 82 1.97 0.46 -2.91
C GLU A 82 3.13 1.23 -2.25
N TYR A 83 4.35 0.80 -2.55
CA TYR A 83 5.58 1.49 -2.16
C TYR A 83 6.54 1.57 -3.35
N LYS A 84 7.08 2.76 -3.60
CA LYS A 84 8.12 3.01 -4.60
C LYS A 84 9.31 3.70 -3.95
N SER A 85 10.51 3.18 -4.20
CA SER A 85 11.75 3.83 -3.75
C SER A 85 11.97 5.16 -4.49
N LYS A 86 12.52 6.16 -3.78
CA LYS A 86 12.93 7.44 -4.39
C LYS A 86 14.09 7.30 -5.37
N ARG A 87 14.99 6.34 -5.14
CA ARG A 87 16.09 6.03 -6.07
C ARG A 87 15.52 5.32 -7.30
N MET A 88 15.83 5.87 -8.46
CA MET A 88 15.45 5.32 -9.76
C MET A 88 16.72 4.91 -10.51
N PHE A 89 16.65 3.80 -11.23
CA PHE A 89 17.70 3.33 -12.13
C PHE A 89 17.09 3.13 -13.51
N ASN A 90 17.61 3.80 -14.53
CA ASN A 90 17.10 3.75 -15.90
C ASN A 90 15.57 3.99 -16.02
N GLY A 91 15.03 4.93 -15.21
CA GLY A 91 13.61 5.28 -15.23
C GLY A 91 12.68 4.30 -14.47
N VAL A 92 13.19 3.22 -13.91
CA VAL A 92 12.43 2.31 -13.02
C VAL A 92 12.86 2.49 -11.57
N PRO A 93 11.93 2.37 -10.59
CA PRO A 93 12.30 2.43 -9.17
C PRO A 93 13.20 1.25 -8.79
N MET A 94 14.12 1.48 -7.86
CA MET A 94 14.98 0.42 -7.33
C MET A 94 14.17 -0.66 -6.60
N ILE A 95 13.17 -0.24 -5.81
CA ILE A 95 12.24 -1.13 -5.10
C ILE A 95 10.82 -0.69 -5.44
N HIS A 96 9.98 -1.64 -5.86
CA HIS A 96 8.56 -1.42 -6.07
C HIS A 96 7.76 -2.57 -5.46
N ILE A 97 6.94 -2.24 -4.48
CA ILE A 97 6.00 -3.15 -3.84
C ILE A 97 4.59 -2.74 -4.24
N ASN A 98 3.78 -3.64 -4.80
CA ASN A 98 2.40 -3.32 -5.21
C ASN A 98 1.49 -4.54 -5.03
N LEU A 99 0.68 -4.54 -3.97
CA LEU A 99 -0.29 -5.58 -3.64
C LEU A 99 -1.70 -5.03 -3.82
N GLY A 100 -2.54 -5.74 -4.58
CA GLY A 100 -3.87 -5.30 -4.98
C GLY A 100 -5.04 -6.03 -4.31
N GLY A 101 -4.76 -6.95 -3.37
CA GLY A 101 -5.79 -7.69 -2.64
C GLY A 101 -6.68 -8.50 -3.58
N ILE A 102 -7.89 -8.01 -3.84
CA ILE A 102 -8.86 -8.65 -4.73
C ILE A 102 -8.52 -8.44 -6.22
N VAL A 103 -7.95 -7.28 -6.57
CA VAL A 103 -7.66 -6.91 -7.96
C VAL A 103 -6.14 -6.91 -8.17
N PRO A 104 -5.57 -7.83 -8.97
CA PRO A 104 -4.12 -7.96 -9.08
C PRO A 104 -3.48 -6.69 -9.63
N ARG A 105 -2.40 -6.25 -9.00
CA ARG A 105 -1.62 -5.07 -9.40
C ARG A 105 -0.21 -5.43 -9.84
N ARG A 106 0.38 -4.54 -10.63
CA ARG A 106 1.71 -4.74 -11.22
C ARG A 106 2.79 -3.96 -10.47
N ALA A 107 3.79 -4.68 -9.98
CA ALA A 107 5.05 -4.15 -9.48
C ALA A 107 6.12 -4.21 -10.58
N LYS A 108 6.85 -3.11 -10.76
CA LYS A 108 7.96 -2.97 -11.71
C LYS A 108 9.12 -2.24 -11.06
N GLY A 109 10.28 -2.87 -10.98
CA GLY A 109 11.48 -2.28 -10.42
C GLY A 109 12.69 -3.20 -10.56
N ILE A 110 13.85 -2.80 -10.04
CA ILE A 110 14.98 -3.73 -9.94
C ILE A 110 14.64 -4.87 -8.98
N ILE A 111 14.07 -4.52 -7.82
CA ILE A 111 13.43 -5.42 -6.88
C ILE A 111 11.92 -5.17 -6.94
N ALA A 112 11.15 -6.16 -7.37
CA ALA A 112 9.70 -6.07 -7.54
C ALA A 112 8.99 -7.11 -6.66
N ILE A 113 8.03 -6.65 -5.85
CA ILE A 113 7.21 -7.51 -4.97
C ILE A 113 5.73 -7.18 -5.20
N GLY A 114 4.88 -8.15 -5.54
CA GLY A 114 3.46 -7.89 -5.75
C GLY A 114 2.68 -9.04 -6.34
N ASP A 115 1.41 -8.80 -6.73
CA ASP A 115 0.60 -9.85 -7.37
C ASP A 115 1.20 -10.23 -8.73
N ILE A 116 1.60 -9.21 -9.51
CA ILE A 116 2.32 -9.33 -10.78
C ILE A 116 3.64 -8.58 -10.69
N ALA A 117 4.75 -9.28 -10.52
CA ALA A 117 6.08 -8.68 -10.30
C ALA A 117 6.98 -8.82 -11.53
N VAL A 118 7.58 -7.70 -11.98
CA VAL A 118 8.57 -7.70 -13.07
C VAL A 118 9.81 -6.93 -12.67
N GLY A 119 10.97 -7.59 -12.67
CA GLY A 119 12.22 -6.97 -12.25
C GLY A 119 13.46 -7.83 -12.45
N VAL A 120 14.59 -7.41 -11.89
CA VAL A 120 15.78 -8.27 -11.83
C VAL A 120 15.56 -9.35 -10.79
N ILE A 121 15.09 -8.94 -9.60
CA ILE A 121 14.58 -9.80 -8.54
C ILE A 121 13.07 -9.60 -8.47
N ALA A 122 12.30 -10.63 -8.77
CA ALA A 122 10.83 -10.58 -8.81
C ALA A 122 10.22 -11.59 -7.85
N MET A 123 9.30 -11.14 -6.99
CA MET A 123 8.55 -11.99 -6.06
C MET A 123 7.05 -11.71 -6.17
N GLY A 124 6.24 -12.73 -6.47
CA GLY A 124 4.80 -12.51 -6.62
C GLY A 124 3.95 -13.73 -6.96
N GLY A 125 2.65 -13.53 -7.16
CA GLY A 125 1.77 -14.58 -7.68
C GLY A 125 2.16 -14.95 -9.11
N ILE A 126 2.29 -13.94 -9.97
CA ILE A 126 2.86 -14.01 -11.31
C ILE A 126 4.15 -13.20 -11.31
N SER A 127 5.28 -13.80 -11.67
CA SER A 127 6.59 -13.14 -11.59
C SER A 127 7.44 -13.37 -12.84
N ALA A 128 8.18 -12.34 -13.25
CA ALA A 128 9.16 -12.42 -14.32
C ALA A 128 10.44 -11.64 -13.98
N GLY A 129 11.60 -12.29 -14.07
CA GLY A 129 12.87 -11.62 -13.80
C GLY A 129 14.12 -12.44 -14.05
N VAL A 130 15.29 -11.95 -13.62
CA VAL A 130 16.52 -12.78 -13.65
C VAL A 130 16.40 -13.84 -12.57
N VAL A 131 16.07 -13.43 -11.35
CA VAL A 131 15.68 -14.31 -10.24
C VAL A 131 14.19 -14.10 -9.99
N SER A 132 13.40 -15.15 -10.21
CA SER A 132 11.94 -15.07 -10.11
C SER A 132 11.40 -16.08 -9.10
N VAL A 133 10.57 -15.62 -8.18
CA VAL A 133 9.90 -16.44 -7.17
C VAL A 133 8.40 -16.18 -7.24
N GLY A 134 7.60 -17.22 -7.50
CA GLY A 134 6.15 -17.03 -7.51
C GLY A 134 5.31 -18.26 -7.76
N GLY A 135 3.98 -18.10 -7.78
CA GLY A 135 3.08 -19.20 -8.16
C GLY A 135 3.29 -19.60 -9.62
N VAL A 136 3.29 -18.62 -10.50
CA VAL A 136 3.73 -18.70 -11.89
C VAL A 136 4.97 -17.83 -12.04
N SER A 137 6.11 -18.42 -12.40
CA SER A 137 7.39 -17.70 -12.46
C SER A 137 8.15 -17.99 -13.74
N ALA A 138 8.78 -16.96 -14.31
CA ALA A 138 9.66 -17.05 -15.46
C ALA A 138 10.95 -16.28 -15.23
N GLY A 139 12.11 -16.91 -15.47
CA GLY A 139 13.37 -16.20 -15.33
C GLY A 139 14.61 -16.94 -15.74
N LEU A 140 15.78 -16.38 -15.41
CA LEU A 140 17.04 -17.09 -15.57
C LEU A 140 17.13 -18.23 -14.55
N VAL A 141 16.80 -17.90 -13.31
CA VAL A 141 16.58 -18.82 -12.20
C VAL A 141 15.15 -18.61 -11.71
N SER A 142 14.34 -19.67 -11.75
CA SER A 142 12.92 -19.61 -11.43
C SER A 142 12.55 -20.59 -10.31
N LEU A 143 11.80 -20.10 -9.34
CA LEU A 143 11.21 -20.87 -8.24
C LEU A 143 9.69 -20.67 -8.26
N GLY A 144 8.91 -21.75 -8.30
CA GLY A 144 7.46 -21.59 -8.29
C GLY A 144 6.60 -22.83 -8.40
N GLY A 145 5.28 -22.65 -8.45
CA GLY A 145 4.35 -23.74 -8.74
C GLY A 145 4.47 -24.19 -10.19
N LEU A 146 4.35 -23.23 -11.11
CA LEU A 146 4.65 -23.34 -12.54
C LEU A 146 5.88 -22.47 -12.83
N ALA A 147 7.04 -23.09 -13.03
CA ALA A 147 8.32 -22.41 -13.15
C ALA A 147 8.97 -22.64 -14.52
N ALA A 148 9.34 -21.55 -15.20
CA ALA A 148 10.09 -21.57 -16.45
C ALA A 148 11.45 -20.87 -16.27
N GLY A 149 12.54 -21.64 -16.34
CA GLY A 149 13.90 -21.16 -16.14
C GLY A 149 14.73 -21.25 -17.42
N LEU A 150 15.54 -20.24 -17.73
CA LEU A 150 16.54 -20.34 -18.80
C LEU A 150 17.76 -21.15 -18.38
N ILE A 151 18.09 -21.21 -17.09
CA ILE A 151 19.17 -22.05 -16.54
C ILE A 151 18.58 -23.07 -15.58
N VAL A 152 17.91 -22.60 -14.52
CA VAL A 152 17.35 -23.45 -13.45
C VAL A 152 15.88 -23.15 -13.22
N ALA A 153 15.07 -24.19 -13.10
CA ALA A 153 13.69 -24.11 -12.61
C ALA A 153 13.47 -25.10 -11.46
N LEU A 154 12.89 -24.60 -10.37
CA LEU A 154 12.50 -25.34 -9.18
C LEU A 154 11.00 -25.18 -8.98
N GLY A 155 10.22 -26.28 -9.00
CA GLY A 155 8.79 -26.13 -8.84
C GLY A 155 7.91 -27.37 -8.91
N GLY A 156 6.59 -27.17 -8.84
CA GLY A 156 5.63 -28.26 -9.09
C GLY A 156 5.73 -28.76 -10.53
N VAL A 157 5.66 -27.83 -11.48
CA VAL A 157 6.02 -28.01 -12.89
C VAL A 157 7.23 -27.12 -13.17
N ALA A 158 8.32 -27.72 -13.63
CA ALA A 158 9.58 -27.02 -13.89
C ALA A 158 10.03 -27.26 -15.34
N VAL A 159 10.27 -26.18 -16.08
CA VAL A 159 10.80 -26.22 -17.45
C VAL A 159 12.08 -25.40 -17.51
N ALA A 160 13.23 -26.06 -17.65
CA ALA A 160 14.55 -25.42 -17.74
C ALA A 160 15.62 -26.43 -18.17
N PRO A 161 16.82 -26.00 -18.62
CA PRO A 161 17.94 -26.92 -18.80
C PRO A 161 18.25 -27.76 -17.56
N ILE A 162 18.17 -27.16 -16.37
CA ILE A 162 18.23 -27.84 -15.07
C ILE A 162 16.86 -27.70 -14.40
N ALA A 163 16.04 -28.74 -14.47
CA ALA A 163 14.67 -28.76 -13.96
C ALA A 163 14.56 -29.68 -12.74
N LEU A 164 14.05 -29.15 -11.64
CA LEU A 164 13.86 -29.85 -10.37
C LEU A 164 12.40 -29.66 -9.93
N GLY A 165 11.61 -30.73 -9.87
CA GLY A 165 10.20 -30.57 -9.56
C GLY A 165 9.33 -31.81 -9.50
N GLY A 166 8.02 -31.63 -9.42
CA GLY A 166 7.06 -32.72 -9.56
C GLY A 166 7.06 -33.26 -10.99
N LEU A 167 6.72 -32.40 -11.95
CA LEU A 167 6.93 -32.57 -13.38
C LEU A 167 8.14 -31.74 -13.81
N ALA A 168 9.23 -32.37 -14.22
CA ALA A 168 10.46 -31.69 -14.63
C ALA A 168 10.76 -31.94 -16.11
N ILE A 169 10.95 -30.87 -16.89
CA ILE A 169 11.27 -30.92 -18.31
C ILE A 169 12.58 -30.16 -18.55
N GLY A 170 13.63 -30.86 -18.97
CA GLY A 170 14.96 -30.27 -19.08
C GLY A 170 16.05 -31.17 -19.66
N VAL A 171 17.28 -30.67 -19.77
CA VAL A 171 18.44 -31.51 -20.10
C VAL A 171 18.76 -32.41 -18.91
N ILE A 172 18.83 -31.79 -17.73
CA ILE A 172 18.93 -32.45 -16.43
C ILE A 172 17.57 -32.28 -15.76
N ALA A 173 16.86 -33.38 -15.57
CA ALA A 173 15.53 -33.38 -14.98
C ALA A 173 15.50 -34.33 -13.77
N CYS A 174 15.09 -33.81 -12.60
CA CYS A 174 14.91 -34.60 -11.39
C CYS A 174 13.52 -34.32 -10.80
N GLY A 175 12.74 -35.37 -10.58
CA GLY A 175 11.36 -35.22 -10.15
C GLY A 175 10.55 -36.50 -10.13
N GLY A 176 9.29 -36.40 -9.70
CA GLY A 176 8.35 -37.53 -9.72
C GLY A 176 8.01 -38.00 -11.14
N ALA A 177 7.92 -37.05 -12.08
CA ALA A 177 7.82 -37.29 -13.51
C ALA A 177 8.85 -36.40 -14.23
N ALA A 178 9.94 -37.01 -14.70
CA ALA A 178 11.06 -36.31 -15.32
C ALA A 178 11.17 -36.65 -16.81
N LEU A 179 11.19 -35.63 -17.67
CA LEU A 179 11.42 -35.71 -19.10
C LEU A 179 12.71 -34.96 -19.43
N GLY A 180 13.80 -35.71 -19.64
CA GLY A 180 15.10 -35.12 -19.96
C GLY A 180 16.13 -36.10 -20.50
N TYR A 181 17.30 -35.58 -20.90
CA TYR A 181 18.40 -36.41 -21.39
C TYR A 181 19.08 -37.17 -20.24
N ILE A 182 19.23 -36.49 -19.10
CA ILE A 182 19.72 -37.06 -17.84
C ILE A 182 18.56 -37.00 -16.85
N THR A 183 17.87 -38.12 -16.68
CA THR A 183 16.78 -38.27 -15.70
C THR A 183 17.25 -39.12 -14.51
N ASN A 184 17.14 -38.58 -13.31
CA ASN A 184 17.18 -39.40 -12.09
C ASN A 184 15.73 -39.67 -11.67
N LEU A 185 15.21 -40.82 -12.11
CA LEU A 185 14.01 -41.42 -11.54
C LEU A 185 14.45 -42.12 -10.24
N LYS A 186 13.85 -41.75 -9.11
CA LYS A 186 13.95 -42.52 -7.86
C LYS A 186 12.67 -43.29 -7.63
#